data_AF-A0A7R9TS94-F1
#
_entry.id   AF-A0A7R9TS94-F1
#
_cell.length_a   1.000
_cell.length_b   1.000
_cell.length_c   1.000
_cell.angle_alpha   90.00
_cell.angle_beta   90.00
_cell.angle_gamma   90.00
#
_symmetry.space_group_name_H-M   'P 1'
#
loop_
_entity.id
_entity.type
_entity.pdbx_description
1 polymer ?
#
loop_
_entity_poly.entity_id
_entity_poly.type
_entity_poly.pdbx_seq_one_letter_code
_entity_poly.pdbx_strand_id
1 'polypeptide(L)'
;AAAALSLSYLSVGCNRAVRAGDWSAEDCEGGELYAYGAHDRVVIYDPSSARALRTTPPAHSGRVSCVRWIPGGRGRWLVSGGADGAVIVWRREDDPEEGVHDRGDAHAWRAVARGTHAGPVTDVATHVVRDGSGAPGAPERHLIVSTAHDCV
;
A
#
# COMPACT_ATOMS: atom_id res chain seq x y z
N ALA A 1 18.54 7.15 43.41
CA ALA A 1 17.80 7.85 42.33
C ALA A 1 16.91 6.82 41.64
N ALA A 2 15.63 7.12 41.43
CA ALA A 2 14.74 6.24 40.65
C ALA A 2 15.12 6.35 39.17
N ALA A 3 15.34 5.23 38.49
CA ALA A 3 15.63 5.22 37.07
C ALA A 3 14.41 5.69 36.28
N ALA A 4 14.60 6.63 35.35
CA ALA A 4 13.56 7.08 34.44
C ALA A 4 13.48 6.14 33.22
N LEU A 5 12.29 5.66 32.91
CA LEU A 5 12.01 4.89 31.69
C LEU A 5 11.48 5.84 30.61
N SER A 6 11.95 5.72 29.37
CA SER A 6 11.40 6.42 28.21
C SER A 6 11.02 5.43 27.10
N LEU A 7 9.85 5.64 26.50
CA LEU A 7 9.41 4.90 25.32
C LEU A 7 10.03 5.54 24.09
N SER A 8 10.87 4.80 23.36
CA SER A 8 11.55 5.29 22.16
C SER A 8 10.76 5.04 20.88
N TYR A 9 10.01 3.94 20.81
CA TYR A 9 9.28 3.52 19.62
C TYR A 9 8.21 2.47 19.96
N LEU A 10 7.06 2.57 19.28
CA LEU A 10 5.97 1.59 19.33
C LEU A 10 5.53 1.32 17.89
N SER A 11 5.32 0.05 17.56
CA SER A 11 4.84 -0.38 16.24
C SER A 11 3.55 -1.18 16.36
N VAL A 12 2.86 -1.34 15.23
CA VAL A 12 1.74 -2.27 15.06
C VAL A 12 2.20 -3.53 14.33
N GLY A 13 1.54 -4.66 14.58
CA GLY A 13 1.77 -5.93 13.88
C GLY A 13 0.85 -6.13 12.68
N CYS A 14 1.22 -7.05 11.80
CA CYS A 14 0.42 -7.38 10.63
C CYS A 14 -0.81 -8.24 10.97
N ASN A 15 -1.86 -8.08 10.18
CA ASN A 15 -3.02 -8.96 10.22
C ASN A 15 -2.60 -10.39 9.87
N ARG A 16 -3.22 -11.38 10.52
CA ARG A 16 -3.02 -12.81 10.23
C ARG A 16 -3.76 -13.22 8.96
N ALA A 17 -3.33 -12.70 7.81
CA ALA A 17 -3.79 -13.11 6.50
C ALA A 17 -2.60 -13.29 5.56
N VAL A 18 -2.62 -14.38 4.78
CA VAL A 18 -1.49 -14.83 3.94
C VAL A 18 -1.02 -13.74 2.98
N ARG A 19 -1.94 -12.90 2.52
CA ARG A 19 -1.72 -11.91 1.48
C ARG A 19 -1.70 -10.48 2.00
N ALA A 20 -1.67 -10.31 3.32
CA ALA A 20 -1.79 -9.03 3.99
C ALA A 20 -0.56 -8.14 3.85
N GLY A 21 0.48 -8.51 3.11
CA GLY A 21 1.59 -7.61 2.84
C GLY A 21 2.29 -7.88 1.53
N ASP A 22 3.08 -6.90 1.09
CA ASP A 22 3.78 -6.91 -0.19
C ASP A 22 5.00 -5.98 -0.18
N TRP A 23 6.00 -6.34 -0.97
CA TRP A 23 7.23 -5.57 -1.15
C TRP A 23 7.11 -4.64 -2.35
N SER A 24 7.57 -3.40 -2.23
CA SER A 24 7.73 -2.56 -3.41
C SER A 24 8.90 -3.12 -4.23
N ALA A 25 8.62 -3.62 -5.44
CA ALA A 25 9.62 -4.20 -6.32
C ALA A 25 10.39 -3.17 -7.18
N GLU A 26 10.38 -1.89 -6.78
CA GLU A 26 10.93 -0.80 -7.57
C GLU A 26 12.36 -0.47 -7.13
N ASP A 27 13.32 -0.63 -8.05
CA ASP A 27 14.71 -0.18 -7.90
C ASP A 27 14.79 1.35 -8.04
N CYS A 28 14.26 2.06 -7.04
CA CYS A 28 14.37 3.50 -6.93
C CYS A 28 14.81 3.92 -5.52
N GLU A 29 15.41 5.10 -5.41
CA GLU A 29 15.70 5.71 -4.11
C GLU A 29 14.37 5.97 -3.38
N GLY A 30 14.22 5.44 -2.15
CA GLY A 30 12.92 5.37 -1.45
C GLY A 30 12.03 4.17 -1.81
N GLY A 31 12.47 3.31 -2.73
CA GLY A 31 11.97 1.94 -2.92
C GLY A 31 12.46 0.99 -1.81
N GLU A 32 12.04 -0.27 -1.89
CA GLU A 32 12.25 -1.33 -0.88
C GLU A 32 11.40 -1.20 0.41
N LEU A 33 10.24 -0.56 0.30
CA LEU A 33 9.28 -0.49 1.39
C LEU A 33 8.42 -1.76 1.45
N TYR A 34 8.08 -2.16 2.66
CA TYR A 34 7.12 -3.24 2.90
C TYR A 34 5.77 -2.62 3.29
N ALA A 35 4.71 -2.97 2.59
CA ALA A 35 3.36 -2.56 2.94
C ALA A 35 2.61 -3.74 3.56
N TYR A 36 1.84 -3.52 4.62
CA TYR A 36 0.99 -4.57 5.19
C TYR A 36 -0.29 -4.06 5.85
N GLY A 37 -1.32 -4.90 5.89
CA GLY A 37 -2.57 -4.64 6.58
C GLY A 37 -2.41 -4.76 8.09
N ALA A 38 -2.85 -3.75 8.83
CA ALA A 38 -2.92 -3.71 10.29
C ALA A 38 -4.31 -3.22 10.70
N HIS A 39 -5.12 -4.12 11.26
CA HIS A 39 -6.56 -3.90 11.46
C HIS A 39 -7.24 -3.43 10.15
N ASP A 40 -7.82 -2.24 10.12
CA ASP A 40 -8.53 -1.62 8.99
C ASP A 40 -7.63 -0.71 8.15
N ARG A 41 -6.31 -0.75 8.36
CA ARG A 41 -5.36 0.16 7.70
C ARG A 41 -4.25 -0.58 6.98
N VAL A 42 -3.56 0.13 6.09
CA VAL A 42 -2.31 -0.30 5.50
C VAL A 42 -1.18 0.48 6.14
N VAL A 43 -0.16 -0.22 6.59
CA VAL A 43 1.06 0.31 7.18
C VAL A 43 2.18 0.23 6.16
N ILE A 44 2.97 1.29 6.05
CA ILE A 44 4.18 1.34 5.24
C ILE A 44 5.37 1.25 6.17
N TYR A 45 6.22 0.26 5.96
CA TYR A 45 7.35 -0.07 6.80
C TYR A 45 8.65 0.03 6.01
N ASP A 46 9.63 0.67 6.62
CA ASP A 46 10.99 0.73 6.12
C ASP A 46 11.86 -0.26 6.92
N PRO A 47 12.33 -1.35 6.27
CA PRO A 47 13.21 -2.31 6.92
C PRO A 47 14.58 -1.75 7.26
N SER A 48 15.07 -0.74 6.54
CA SER A 48 16.41 -0.17 6.75
C SER A 48 16.49 0.60 8.07
N SER A 49 15.42 1.29 8.45
CA SER A 49 15.28 1.96 9.75
C SER A 49 14.54 1.13 10.82
N ALA A 50 14.01 -0.04 10.45
CA ALA A 50 13.17 -0.90 11.26
C ALA A 50 11.94 -0.19 11.85
N ARG A 51 11.32 0.71 11.08
CA ARG A 51 10.21 1.56 11.52
C ARG A 51 9.01 1.47 10.59
N ALA A 52 7.83 1.44 11.19
CA ALA A 52 6.58 1.75 10.53
C ALA A 52 6.60 3.26 10.27
N LEU A 53 6.79 3.62 9.02
CA LEU A 53 6.79 5.01 8.61
C LEU A 53 5.37 5.56 8.77
N ARG A 54 4.38 4.91 8.15
CA ARG A 54 3.03 5.48 8.03
C ARG A 54 1.93 4.47 8.13
N THR A 55 0.72 4.99 8.31
CA THR A 55 -0.54 4.26 8.21
C THR A 55 -1.48 5.05 7.33
N THR A 56 -2.23 4.37 6.47
CA THR A 56 -3.20 5.02 5.59
C THR A 56 -4.34 5.67 6.38
N PRO A 57 -4.99 6.73 5.85
CA PRO A 57 -6.20 7.29 6.44
C PRO A 57 -7.35 6.27 6.55
N PRO A 58 -8.38 6.56 7.37
CA PRO A 58 -9.54 5.68 7.50
C PRO A 58 -10.26 5.53 6.17
N ALA A 59 -10.40 4.31 5.68
CA ALA A 59 -11.17 4.04 4.46
C ALA A 59 -11.79 2.64 4.40
N HIS A 60 -11.09 1.62 4.94
CA HIS A 60 -11.73 0.34 5.22
C HIS A 60 -12.48 0.41 6.55
N SER A 61 -13.66 -0.22 6.60
CA SER A 61 -14.42 -0.45 7.83
C SER A 61 -14.24 -1.87 8.37
N GLY A 62 -13.54 -2.72 7.63
CA GLY A 62 -13.20 -4.10 7.99
C GLY A 62 -11.69 -4.34 7.98
N ARG A 63 -11.28 -5.51 8.46
CA ARG A 63 -9.86 -5.89 8.47
C ARG A 63 -9.31 -5.95 7.05
N VAL A 64 -8.17 -5.31 6.80
CA VAL A 64 -7.42 -5.43 5.55
C VAL A 64 -6.89 -6.87 5.44
N SER A 65 -7.30 -7.56 4.38
CA SER A 65 -6.98 -8.97 4.13
C SER A 65 -5.84 -9.13 3.11
N CYS A 66 -5.69 -8.18 2.18
CA CYS A 66 -4.65 -8.20 1.18
C CYS A 66 -4.14 -6.78 0.82
N VAL A 67 -2.86 -6.69 0.45
CA VAL A 67 -2.20 -5.46 0.00
C VAL A 67 -1.27 -5.79 -1.16
N ARG A 68 -1.23 -4.95 -2.19
CA ARG A 68 -0.25 -5.03 -3.28
C ARG A 68 0.27 -3.67 -3.69
N TRP A 69 1.54 -3.60 -4.03
CA TRP A 69 2.13 -2.47 -4.76
C TRP A 69 1.67 -2.49 -6.22
N ILE A 70 1.47 -1.30 -6.78
CA ILE A 70 1.22 -1.13 -8.22
C ILE A 70 2.55 -0.74 -8.87
N PRO A 71 3.11 -1.57 -9.77
CA PRO A 71 4.40 -1.31 -10.41
C PRO A 71 4.31 -0.17 -11.42
N GLY A 72 5.46 0.42 -11.81
CA GLY A 72 5.57 1.56 -12.74
C GLY A 72 5.40 2.93 -12.06
N GLY A 73 4.86 2.93 -10.85
CA GLY A 73 4.58 4.13 -10.07
C GLY A 73 5.71 4.61 -9.16
N ARG A 74 6.91 4.01 -9.22
CA ARG A 74 8.04 4.27 -8.28
C ARG A 74 7.65 4.21 -6.80
N GLY A 75 6.89 3.19 -6.41
CA GLY A 75 6.45 3.03 -5.02
C GLY A 75 5.49 4.13 -4.54
N ARG A 76 4.70 4.75 -5.44
CA ARG A 76 3.67 5.75 -5.06
C ARG A 76 2.25 5.19 -4.99
N TRP A 77 2.06 3.94 -5.39
CA TRP A 77 0.73 3.39 -5.61
C TRP A 77 0.57 2.01 -4.96
N LEU A 78 -0.54 1.85 -4.25
CA LEU A 78 -0.91 0.63 -3.56
C LEU A 78 -2.37 0.29 -3.85
N VAL A 79 -2.72 -0.97 -3.74
CA VAL A 79 -4.09 -1.44 -3.64
C VAL A 79 -4.25 -2.29 -2.38
N SER A 80 -5.37 -2.14 -1.68
CA SER A 80 -5.75 -3.00 -0.56
C SER A 80 -7.15 -3.55 -0.73
N GLY A 81 -7.35 -4.77 -0.24
CA GLY A 81 -8.66 -5.41 -0.12
C GLY A 81 -9.00 -5.67 1.35
N GLY A 82 -10.29 -5.59 1.69
CA GLY A 82 -10.75 -5.71 3.07
C GLY A 82 -11.91 -6.69 3.26
N ALA A 83 -12.12 -7.06 4.53
CA ALA A 83 -13.26 -7.86 4.97
C ALA A 83 -14.62 -7.13 4.84
N ASP A 84 -14.58 -5.82 4.58
CA ASP A 84 -15.73 -4.99 4.22
C ASP A 84 -16.10 -5.07 2.73
N GLY A 85 -15.42 -5.93 1.96
CA GLY A 85 -15.62 -6.06 0.52
C GLY A 85 -15.01 -4.92 -0.30
N ALA A 86 -14.38 -3.94 0.32
CA ALA A 86 -13.80 -2.82 -0.41
C ALA A 86 -12.45 -3.21 -1.04
N VAL A 87 -12.21 -2.67 -2.24
CA VAL A 87 -10.88 -2.60 -2.87
C VAL A 87 -10.52 -1.13 -2.97
N ILE A 88 -9.42 -0.70 -2.35
CA ILE A 88 -9.04 0.72 -2.27
C ILE A 88 -7.70 0.92 -2.95
N VAL A 89 -7.63 1.87 -3.88
CA VAL A 89 -6.39 2.33 -4.49
C VAL A 89 -5.88 3.54 -3.74
N TRP A 90 -4.61 3.50 -3.36
CA TRP A 90 -3.93 4.54 -2.61
C TRP A 90 -2.86 5.18 -3.48
N ARG A 91 -2.75 6.50 -3.38
CA ARG A 91 -1.67 7.28 -3.96
C ARG A 91 -0.92 7.99 -2.84
N ARG A 92 0.41 7.99 -2.92
CA ARG A 92 1.29 8.83 -2.11
C ARG A 92 1.18 10.28 -2.57
N GLU A 93 0.90 11.19 -1.65
CA GLU A 93 0.58 12.59 -1.96
C GLU A 93 1.81 13.49 -2.18
N ASP A 94 3.03 13.01 -1.90
CA ASP A 94 4.21 13.83 -2.13
C ASP A 94 4.38 14.13 -3.63
N ASP A 95 4.44 15.42 -3.93
CA ASP A 95 4.51 15.95 -5.29
C ASP A 95 5.92 15.80 -5.89
N PRO A 96 6.06 15.61 -7.23
CA PRO A 96 7.33 15.31 -7.90
C PRO A 96 8.25 16.52 -8.18
N GLU A 97 7.91 17.74 -7.74
CA GLU A 97 8.65 18.94 -8.21
C GLU A 97 10.02 19.15 -7.56
N GLU A 98 10.31 18.50 -6.44
CA GLU A 98 11.65 18.52 -5.85
C GLU A 98 12.19 17.09 -5.84
N GLY A 99 13.29 16.86 -6.57
CA GLY A 99 13.93 15.56 -6.75
C GLY A 99 14.52 14.92 -5.49
N VAL A 100 13.95 15.18 -4.32
CA VAL A 100 14.32 14.59 -3.03
C VAL A 100 13.35 13.46 -2.72
N HIS A 101 13.77 12.23 -3.00
CA HIS A 101 13.06 11.03 -2.58
C HIS A 101 13.45 10.73 -1.12
N ASP A 102 12.91 11.49 -0.18
CA ASP A 102 13.18 11.30 1.25
C ASP A 102 12.54 9.99 1.75
N ARG A 103 13.27 9.16 2.50
CA ARG A 103 12.70 8.01 3.26
C ARG A 103 12.05 8.45 4.58
N GLY A 104 12.03 9.76 4.83
CA GLY A 104 11.65 10.40 6.08
C GLY A 104 10.17 10.41 6.41
N ASP A 105 9.88 11.04 7.54
CA ASP A 105 8.60 10.92 8.22
C ASP A 105 7.45 11.81 7.67
N ALA A 106 7.59 12.35 6.45
CA ALA A 106 6.62 13.29 5.88
C ALA A 106 5.52 12.70 4.96
N HIS A 107 5.71 11.53 4.35
CA HIS A 107 4.79 11.04 3.31
C HIS A 107 3.34 10.85 3.76
N ALA A 108 2.39 11.46 3.03
CA ALA A 108 0.95 11.28 3.21
C ALA A 108 0.38 10.34 2.14
N TRP A 109 -0.67 9.59 2.50
CA TRP A 109 -1.36 8.66 1.62
C TRP A 109 -2.82 9.03 1.50
N ARG A 110 -3.39 8.88 0.32
CA ARG A 110 -4.80 9.17 0.06
C ARG A 110 -5.47 8.07 -0.75
N ALA A 111 -6.71 7.74 -0.39
CA ALA A 111 -7.57 6.91 -1.20
C ALA A 111 -8.01 7.69 -2.45
N VAL A 112 -7.70 7.16 -3.62
CA VAL A 112 -7.98 7.81 -4.92
C VAL A 112 -9.00 7.05 -5.77
N ALA A 113 -9.24 5.77 -5.46
CA ALA A 113 -10.33 5.00 -6.04
C ALA A 113 -10.83 3.93 -5.07
N ARG A 114 -12.10 3.52 -5.22
CA ARG A 114 -12.74 2.46 -4.45
C ARG A 114 -13.60 1.58 -5.36
N GLY A 115 -13.33 0.28 -5.36
CA GLY A 115 -14.23 -0.78 -5.84
C GLY A 115 -14.89 -1.49 -4.66
N THR A 116 -15.97 -2.23 -4.89
CA THR A 116 -16.67 -2.95 -3.82
C THR A 116 -17.25 -4.26 -4.32
N HIS A 117 -17.02 -5.30 -3.54
CA HIS A 117 -17.62 -6.63 -3.62
C HIS A 117 -18.71 -6.75 -2.55
N ALA A 118 -19.66 -7.66 -2.74
CA ALA A 118 -20.65 -7.98 -1.72
C ALA A 118 -20.06 -8.85 -0.59
N GLY A 119 -19.01 -9.62 -0.90
CA GLY A 119 -18.27 -10.45 0.04
C GLY A 119 -16.89 -9.90 0.40
N PRO A 120 -16.26 -10.41 1.47
CA PRO A 120 -14.88 -10.10 1.83
C PRO A 120 -13.91 -10.35 0.66
N VAL A 121 -12.99 -9.41 0.44
CA VAL A 121 -11.92 -9.55 -0.55
C VAL A 121 -10.86 -10.51 0.00
N THR A 122 -10.41 -11.46 -0.83
CA THR A 122 -9.44 -12.51 -0.46
C THR A 122 -8.08 -12.33 -1.12
N ASP A 123 -8.02 -11.61 -2.24
CA ASP A 123 -6.78 -11.21 -2.90
C ASP A 123 -6.98 -10.02 -3.82
N VAL A 124 -5.87 -9.37 -4.13
CA VAL A 124 -5.73 -8.42 -5.21
C VAL A 124 -4.44 -8.70 -5.97
N ALA A 125 -4.46 -8.47 -7.28
CA ALA A 125 -3.30 -8.57 -8.17
C ALA A 125 -3.26 -7.34 -9.08
N THR A 126 -2.04 -6.89 -9.42
CA THR A 126 -1.81 -5.68 -10.22
C THR A 126 -0.94 -6.04 -11.42
N HIS A 127 -1.21 -5.42 -12.57
CA HIS A 127 -0.41 -5.62 -13.77
C HIS A 127 -0.35 -4.34 -14.62
N VAL A 128 0.82 -4.02 -15.17
CA VAL A 128 0.99 -2.92 -16.13
C VAL A 128 0.64 -3.44 -17.52
N VAL A 129 -0.40 -2.88 -18.11
CA VAL A 129 -0.81 -3.16 -19.49
C VAL A 129 0.02 -2.25 -20.41
N ARG A 130 0.90 -2.85 -21.20
CA ARG A 130 1.65 -2.17 -22.24
C ARG A 130 0.85 -2.24 -23.54
N ASP A 131 0.40 -1.09 -24.04
CA ASP A 131 -0.23 -1.04 -25.36
C ASP A 131 0.82 -1.49 -26.41
N GLY A 132 0.49 -2.48 -27.23
CA GLY A 132 1.40 -3.08 -28.22
C GLY A 132 1.88 -2.13 -29.33
N SER A 133 1.47 -0.85 -29.29
CA SER A 133 1.86 0.19 -30.25
C SER A 133 3.28 0.72 -30.03
N GLY A 134 3.87 0.53 -28.85
CA GLY A 134 5.23 0.99 -28.52
C GLY A 134 5.42 2.51 -28.64
N ALA A 135 4.33 3.29 -28.71
CA ALA A 135 4.39 4.73 -28.91
C ALA A 135 4.93 5.41 -27.65
N PRO A 136 6.02 6.20 -27.74
CA PRO A 136 6.54 6.93 -26.60
C PRO A 136 5.50 7.95 -26.12
N GLY A 137 5.20 7.93 -24.82
CA GLY A 137 4.27 8.87 -24.17
C GLY A 137 2.81 8.40 -24.08
N ALA A 138 2.48 7.17 -24.47
CA ALA A 138 1.16 6.59 -24.17
C ALA A 138 0.96 6.47 -22.64
N PRO A 139 -0.24 6.76 -22.10
CA PRO A 139 -0.50 6.66 -20.67
C PRO A 139 -0.36 5.21 -20.20
N GLU A 140 0.38 5.00 -19.10
CA GLU A 140 0.46 3.68 -18.48
C GLU A 140 -0.92 3.27 -17.97
N ARG A 141 -1.34 2.05 -18.32
CA ARG A 141 -2.59 1.45 -17.87
C ARG A 141 -2.27 0.35 -16.87
N HIS A 142 -2.99 0.35 -15.75
CA HIS A 142 -2.85 -0.70 -14.74
C HIS A 142 -4.14 -1.49 -14.65
N LEU A 143 -4.03 -2.80 -14.74
CA LEU A 143 -5.11 -3.73 -14.43
C LEU A 143 -5.02 -4.08 -12.94
N ILE A 144 -6.15 -3.97 -12.25
CA ILE A 144 -6.32 -4.47 -10.88
C ILE A 144 -7.38 -5.58 -10.95
N VAL A 145 -6.98 -6.78 -10.56
CA VAL A 145 -7.87 -7.94 -10.43
C VAL A 145 -8.04 -8.24 -8.96
N SER A 146 -9.24 -8.63 -8.56
CA SER A 146 -9.55 -8.97 -7.17
C SER A 146 -10.37 -10.24 -7.12
N THR A 147 -10.20 -11.00 -6.04
CA THR A 147 -11.02 -12.17 -5.73
C THR A 147 -11.76 -11.92 -4.42
N ALA A 148 -13.02 -12.35 -4.32
CA ALA A 148 -13.85 -12.19 -3.14
C ALA A 148 -14.74 -13.41 -2.90
N HIS A 149 -15.31 -13.52 -1.71
CA HIS A 149 -16.15 -14.65 -1.29
C HIS A 149 -17.54 -14.70 -1.94
N ASP A 150 -17.88 -13.74 -2.78
CA ASP A 150 -19.16 -13.66 -3.51
C ASP A 150 -19.15 -14.39 -4.86
N CYS A 151 -18.01 -14.95 -5.30
CA CYS A 151 -17.89 -15.92 -6.40
C CYS A 151 -18.61 -15.55 -7.72
N VAL A 152 -18.76 -14.28 -8.06
CA VAL A 152 -19.39 -13.85 -9.33
C VAL A 152 -18.42 -13.89 -10.51
#